data_AF-A0A812VUM3-F1
#
_entry.id   AF-A0A812VUM3-F1
#
_cell.length_a   1.000
_cell.length_b   1.000
_cell.length_c   1.000
_cell.angle_alpha   90.00
_cell.angle_beta   90.00
_cell.angle_gamma   90.00
#
_symmetry.space_group_name_H-M   'P 1'
#
loop_
_entity.id
_entity.type
_entity.pdbx_description
1 polymer ?
#
loop_
_entity_poly.entity_id
_entity_poly.type
_entity_poly.pdbx_seq_one_letter_code
_entity_poly.pdbx_strand_id
1 'polypeptide(L)'
;RGANAPRGSAAPAVLPEGQGNATAAETQAPAVAKRSSGLPQNSPTAEDLQRGLSSGITCVLPVEEQHRVYVGTVEGRVIIFSTENEFSVLRWVHLEDASPVTCIDVAPWAEGVEVPDGEEPGLMAVGTQDGVAHIYSLANLRLAGTVNIPRALPE
;
A
#
# COMPACT_ATOMS: atom_id res chain seq x y z
N ARG A 1 -70.25 -9.18 11.14
CA ARG A 1 -71.31 -10.08 11.65
C ARG A 1 -71.17 -11.41 10.94
N GLY A 2 -71.01 -12.51 11.69
CA GLY A 2 -70.90 -13.87 11.14
C GLY A 2 -69.74 -14.64 11.76
N ALA A 3 -69.96 -15.19 12.95
CA ALA A 3 -69.06 -16.08 13.67
C ALA A 3 -69.38 -17.55 13.34
N ASN A 4 -68.38 -18.43 13.37
CA ASN A 4 -68.34 -19.67 14.16
C ASN A 4 -67.29 -20.67 13.64
N ALA A 5 -66.36 -21.04 14.51
CA ALA A 5 -65.70 -22.36 14.49
C ALA A 5 -66.66 -23.41 15.09
N PRO A 6 -66.42 -24.74 14.94
CA PRO A 6 -65.69 -25.43 16.01
C PRO A 6 -64.91 -26.75 15.68
N ARG A 7 -63.91 -27.01 16.54
CA ARG A 7 -63.53 -28.26 17.27
C ARG A 7 -62.95 -29.54 16.61
N GLY A 8 -61.90 -30.04 17.27
CA GLY A 8 -61.56 -31.48 17.48
C GLY A 8 -60.15 -31.86 16.99
N SER A 9 -59.07 -31.80 17.79
CA SER A 9 -58.55 -32.76 18.80
C SER A 9 -58.01 -34.09 18.25
N ALA A 10 -56.67 -34.28 18.27
CA ALA A 10 -55.94 -35.43 18.86
C ALA A 10 -54.43 -35.36 18.53
N ALA A 11 -53.57 -35.57 19.52
CA ALA A 11 -52.16 -36.01 19.37
C ALA A 11 -52.13 -37.56 19.49
N PRO A 12 -51.08 -38.33 19.09
CA PRO A 12 -49.71 -38.17 19.64
C PRO A 12 -48.50 -38.55 18.73
N ALA A 13 -47.31 -38.20 19.25
CA ALA A 13 -45.98 -38.83 19.20
C ALA A 13 -45.33 -39.26 17.86
N VAL A 14 -44.07 -38.84 17.65
CA VAL A 14 -42.85 -39.68 17.49
C VAL A 14 -41.62 -38.76 17.30
N LEU A 15 -40.61 -38.91 18.16
CA LEU A 15 -39.22 -38.43 17.97
C LEU A 15 -38.47 -39.44 17.08
N PRO A 16 -37.41 -39.05 16.34
CA PRO A 16 -36.07 -39.20 16.91
C PRO A 16 -35.04 -38.12 16.53
N GLU A 17 -34.23 -37.82 17.53
CA GLU A 17 -32.76 -37.63 17.54
C GLU A 17 -32.06 -37.36 16.20
N GLY A 18 -31.53 -36.15 16.06
CA GLY A 18 -30.59 -35.76 15.01
C GLY A 18 -29.46 -34.93 15.62
N GLN A 19 -28.30 -35.57 15.74
CA GLN A 19 -27.05 -35.12 16.34
C GLN A 19 -26.65 -33.67 16.03
N GLY A 20 -26.27 -32.96 17.09
CA GLY A 20 -25.48 -31.75 16.98
C GLY A 20 -24.08 -32.06 16.47
N ASN A 21 -23.64 -31.27 15.49
CA ASN A 21 -22.22 -31.06 15.19
C ASN A 21 -22.07 -29.58 14.84
N ALA A 22 -21.92 -28.75 15.87
CA ALA A 22 -21.46 -27.38 15.72
C ALA A 22 -19.96 -27.44 15.41
N THR A 23 -19.59 -27.34 14.13
CA THR A 23 -18.22 -27.07 13.73
C THR A 23 -17.93 -25.60 14.00
N ALA A 24 -17.25 -25.34 15.12
CA ALA A 24 -16.61 -24.06 15.38
C ALA A 24 -15.51 -23.86 14.33
N ALA A 25 -15.79 -23.05 13.31
CA ALA A 25 -14.77 -22.55 12.39
C ALA A 25 -13.97 -21.48 13.15
N GLU A 26 -12.89 -21.89 13.81
CA GLU A 26 -11.84 -20.98 14.26
C GLU A 26 -11.27 -20.29 13.02
N THR A 27 -11.74 -19.07 12.76
CA THR A 27 -11.12 -18.14 11.83
C THR A 27 -9.77 -17.78 12.44
N GLN A 28 -8.71 -18.45 11.97
CA GLN A 28 -7.33 -18.10 12.32
C GLN A 28 -7.09 -16.65 11.90
N ALA A 29 -6.93 -15.76 12.88
CA ALA A 29 -6.43 -14.41 12.68
C ALA A 29 -5.05 -14.51 11.99
N PRO A 30 -4.76 -13.70 10.95
CA PRO A 30 -3.49 -13.78 10.27
C PRO A 30 -2.38 -13.47 11.30
N ALA A 31 -1.39 -14.36 11.34
CA ALA A 31 -0.26 -14.27 12.23
C ALA A 31 0.41 -12.90 12.08
N VAL A 32 0.45 -12.13 13.17
CA VAL A 32 1.25 -10.92 13.27
C VAL A 32 2.71 -11.34 13.14
N ALA A 33 3.25 -11.23 11.93
CA ALA A 33 4.66 -11.43 11.68
C ALA A 33 5.45 -10.49 12.61
N LYS A 34 6.19 -11.07 13.55
CA LYS A 34 7.12 -10.33 14.41
C LYS A 34 8.13 -9.64 13.49
N ARG A 35 8.02 -8.31 13.42
CA ARG A 35 8.84 -7.44 12.58
C ARG A 35 10.30 -7.53 13.03
N SER A 36 11.17 -7.97 12.14
CA SER A 36 12.61 -7.86 12.30
C SER A 36 13.05 -6.41 12.08
N SER A 37 13.50 -5.78 13.16
CA SER A 37 14.58 -4.79 13.26
C SER A 37 14.81 -3.79 12.11
N GLY A 38 14.46 -2.52 12.37
CA GLY A 38 15.30 -1.36 12.05
C GLY A 38 15.25 -0.75 10.64
N LEU A 39 14.47 -1.30 9.71
CA LEU A 39 14.29 -0.70 8.38
C LEU A 39 13.00 0.15 8.36
N PRO A 40 12.98 1.31 7.63
CA PRO A 40 11.76 2.07 7.44
C PRO A 40 10.67 1.16 6.88
N GLN A 41 9.48 1.25 7.45
CA GLN A 41 8.35 0.47 6.98
C GLN A 41 7.93 1.01 5.60
N ASN A 42 8.42 0.39 4.53
CA ASN A 42 8.19 0.81 3.15
C ASN A 42 6.80 0.40 2.63
N SER A 43 5.83 0.13 3.50
CA SER A 43 4.44 -0.15 3.14
C SER A 43 3.46 0.48 4.15
N PRO A 44 2.33 1.03 3.67
CA PRO A 44 1.33 1.61 4.57
C PRO A 44 0.66 0.53 5.43
N THR A 45 0.29 0.88 6.65
CA THR A 45 -0.56 0.04 7.50
C THR A 45 -2.04 0.17 7.12
N ALA A 46 -2.89 -0.72 7.65
CA ALA A 46 -4.34 -0.58 7.52
C ALA A 46 -4.86 0.73 8.14
N GLU A 47 -4.25 1.19 9.24
CA GLU A 47 -4.58 2.46 9.87
C GLU A 47 -4.21 3.66 8.98
N ASP A 48 -3.05 3.61 8.31
CA ASP A 48 -2.64 4.64 7.35
C ASP A 48 -3.62 4.74 6.18
N LEU A 49 -4.04 3.59 5.66
CA LEU A 49 -5.04 3.52 4.58
C LEU A 49 -6.39 4.12 5.02
N GLN A 50 -6.85 3.82 6.24
CA GLN A 50 -8.10 4.37 6.77
C GLN A 50 -8.03 5.88 7.01
N ARG A 51 -6.88 6.38 7.47
CA ARG A 51 -6.67 7.82 7.69
C ARG A 51 -6.52 8.62 6.40
N GLY A 52 -6.22 7.94 5.30
CA GLY A 52 -5.78 8.56 4.05
C GLY A 52 -4.27 8.77 4.06
N LEU A 53 -3.63 8.46 2.94
CA LEU A 53 -2.17 8.44 2.81
C LEU A 53 -1.55 9.83 2.57
N SER A 54 -2.36 10.79 2.13
CA SER A 54 -1.95 12.15 1.86
C SER A 54 -3.13 13.10 1.88
N SER A 55 -2.85 14.37 2.19
CA SER A 55 -3.74 15.51 2.08
C SER A 55 -3.64 16.24 0.73
N GLY A 56 -2.62 15.94 -0.09
CA GLY A 56 -2.41 16.61 -1.38
C GLY A 56 -1.36 15.93 -2.25
N ILE A 57 -1.71 15.75 -3.53
CA ILE A 57 -0.83 15.23 -4.57
C ILE A 57 -0.12 16.40 -5.25
N THR A 58 1.19 16.27 -5.47
CA THR A 58 2.01 17.31 -6.11
C THR A 58 2.52 16.92 -7.49
N CYS A 59 2.77 15.63 -7.71
CA CYS A 59 3.16 15.10 -9.02
C CYS A 59 2.77 13.62 -9.15
N VAL A 60 2.62 13.17 -10.40
CA VAL A 60 2.29 11.78 -10.74
C VAL A 60 3.17 11.35 -11.91
N LEU A 61 3.78 10.16 -11.81
CA LEU A 61 4.57 9.55 -12.86
C LEU A 61 4.08 8.10 -13.11
N PRO A 62 3.31 7.87 -14.19
CA PRO A 62 3.04 6.53 -14.69
C PRO A 62 4.31 5.95 -15.36
N VAL A 63 4.60 4.67 -15.11
CA VAL A 63 5.69 3.92 -15.76
C VAL A 63 5.10 2.59 -16.25
N GLU A 64 4.74 2.56 -17.54
CA GLU A 64 3.97 1.46 -18.14
C GLU A 64 4.75 0.15 -18.16
N GLU A 65 6.05 0.21 -18.44
CA GLU A 65 6.94 -0.96 -18.51
C GLU A 65 7.08 -1.68 -17.16
N GLN A 66 6.83 -0.97 -16.06
CA GLN A 66 6.86 -1.51 -14.70
C GLN A 66 5.46 -1.79 -14.15
N HIS A 67 4.40 -1.51 -14.92
CA HIS A 67 3.00 -1.57 -14.51
C HIS A 67 2.75 -0.82 -13.18
N ARG A 68 3.24 0.42 -13.10
CA ARG A 68 3.23 1.22 -11.87
C ARG A 68 2.86 2.68 -12.09
N VAL A 69 2.37 3.28 -11.00
CA VAL A 69 2.22 4.73 -10.89
C VAL A 69 2.91 5.19 -9.60
N TYR A 70 3.78 6.17 -9.73
CA TYR A 70 4.45 6.84 -8.63
C TYR A 70 3.73 8.17 -8.36
N VAL A 71 3.37 8.42 -7.10
CA VAL A 71 2.63 9.62 -6.70
C VAL A 71 3.41 10.36 -5.63
N GLY A 72 3.83 11.58 -5.94
CA GLY A 72 4.47 12.50 -5.02
C GLY A 72 3.44 13.30 -4.24
N THR A 73 3.73 13.56 -2.96
CA THR A 73 2.79 14.23 -2.06
C THR A 73 3.36 15.48 -1.39
N VAL A 74 2.47 16.32 -0.85
CA VAL A 74 2.82 17.51 -0.06
C VAL A 74 3.54 17.16 1.24
N GLU A 75 3.42 15.94 1.75
CA GLU A 75 4.07 15.47 2.99
C GLU A 75 5.48 14.90 2.76
N GLY A 76 6.05 15.10 1.56
CA GLY A 76 7.33 14.50 1.22
C GLY A 76 7.25 12.97 1.19
N ARG A 77 6.23 12.43 0.52
CA ARG A 77 6.09 11.00 0.29
C ARG A 77 6.04 10.69 -1.20
N VAL A 78 6.58 9.54 -1.56
CA VAL A 78 6.32 8.90 -2.85
C VAL A 78 5.56 7.60 -2.58
N ILE A 79 4.35 7.50 -3.11
CA ILE A 79 3.49 6.32 -2.98
C ILE A 79 3.50 5.59 -4.32
N ILE A 80 3.76 4.28 -4.29
CA ILE A 80 3.90 3.43 -5.47
C ILE A 80 2.69 2.52 -5.55
N PHE A 81 1.96 2.63 -6.65
CA PHE A 81 0.76 1.85 -6.94
C PHE A 81 1.01 0.85 -8.06
N SER A 82 0.42 -0.34 -7.97
CA SER A 82 0.38 -1.32 -9.06
C SER A 82 -0.77 -1.03 -10.01
N THR A 83 -0.52 -0.95 -11.31
CA THR A 83 -1.61 -0.83 -12.30
C THR A 83 -2.28 -2.16 -12.62
N GLU A 84 -1.69 -3.29 -12.20
CA GLU A 84 -2.24 -4.63 -12.45
C GLU A 84 -3.32 -5.02 -11.44
N ASN A 85 -3.21 -4.51 -10.21
CA ASN A 85 -4.05 -4.90 -9.09
C ASN A 85 -4.87 -3.71 -8.57
N GLU A 86 -5.75 -3.18 -9.42
CA GLU A 86 -6.70 -2.10 -9.09
C GLU A 86 -6.08 -0.88 -8.39
N PHE A 87 -4.84 -0.50 -8.74
CA PHE A 87 -4.11 0.58 -8.06
C PHE A 87 -3.94 0.33 -6.56
N SER A 88 -3.64 -0.93 -6.17
CA SER A 88 -3.20 -1.24 -4.82
C SER A 88 -1.83 -0.61 -4.52
N VAL A 89 -1.67 -0.14 -3.27
CA VAL A 89 -0.39 0.42 -2.82
C VAL A 89 0.60 -0.70 -2.61
N LEU A 90 1.69 -0.68 -3.38
CA LEU A 90 2.78 -1.63 -3.24
C LEU A 90 3.70 -1.22 -2.11
N ARG A 91 4.21 0.02 -2.20
CA ARG A 91 5.24 0.57 -1.32
C ARG A 91 5.09 2.08 -1.20
N TRP A 92 5.75 2.66 -0.22
CA TRP A 92 5.94 4.10 -0.14
C TRP A 92 7.36 4.44 0.34
N VAL A 93 7.76 5.67 0.11
CA VAL A 93 9.01 6.25 0.61
C VAL A 93 8.65 7.51 1.40
N HIS A 94 9.24 7.66 2.58
CA HIS A 94 9.17 8.89 3.35
C HIS A 94 10.50 9.64 3.24
N LEU A 95 10.45 10.88 2.79
CA LEU A 95 11.59 11.80 2.81
C LEU A 95 11.77 12.30 4.26
N GLU A 96 13.00 12.26 4.77
CA GLU A 96 13.29 12.58 6.19
C GLU A 96 12.84 14.01 6.58
N ASP A 97 12.95 14.95 5.64
CA ASP A 97 12.63 16.37 5.88
C ASP A 97 11.18 16.75 5.55
N ALA A 98 10.36 15.80 5.09
CA ALA A 98 8.94 15.99 4.72
C ALA A 98 8.66 17.14 3.74
N SER A 99 9.67 17.60 2.99
CA SER A 99 9.53 18.63 1.95
C SER A 99 8.62 18.14 0.82
N PRO A 100 7.64 18.94 0.33
CA PRO A 100 6.76 18.54 -0.76
C PRO A 100 7.54 18.03 -1.97
N VAL A 101 7.13 16.87 -2.49
CA VAL A 101 7.71 16.33 -3.73
C VAL A 101 7.29 17.22 -4.89
N THR A 102 8.18 17.59 -5.79
CA THR A 102 7.84 18.41 -6.97
C THR A 102 7.95 17.64 -8.28
N CYS A 103 8.82 16.64 -8.34
CA CYS A 103 9.00 15.80 -9.51
C CYS A 103 9.54 14.42 -9.12
N ILE A 104 9.27 13.44 -9.98
CA ILE A 104 9.75 12.07 -9.88
C ILE A 104 10.27 11.69 -11.25
N ASP A 105 11.38 10.97 -11.28
CA ASP A 105 11.88 10.28 -12.46
C ASP A 105 12.41 8.90 -12.08
N VAL A 106 12.35 7.96 -13.02
CA VAL A 106 12.75 6.56 -12.80
C VAL A 106 13.62 6.12 -13.95
N ALA A 107 14.85 5.70 -13.64
CA ALA A 107 15.81 5.20 -14.60
C ALA A 107 16.11 3.72 -14.31
N PRO A 108 15.85 2.78 -15.24
CA PRO A 108 16.34 1.41 -15.10
C PRO A 108 17.88 1.39 -15.11
N TRP A 109 18.52 0.37 -14.52
CA TRP A 109 19.98 0.24 -14.66
C TRP A 109 20.33 -0.02 -16.13
N ALA A 110 21.52 0.42 -16.51
CA ALA A 110 22.08 0.12 -17.82
C ALA A 110 22.13 -1.40 -18.06
N GLU A 111 21.99 -1.79 -19.33
CA GLU A 111 22.16 -3.18 -19.75
C GLU A 111 23.49 -3.75 -19.23
N GLY A 112 23.45 -4.96 -18.67
CA GLY A 112 24.63 -5.69 -18.18
C GLY A 112 24.92 -5.57 -16.69
N VAL A 113 24.03 -4.96 -15.90
CA VAL A 113 24.13 -4.96 -14.43
C VAL A 113 23.39 -6.19 -13.89
N GLU A 114 24.11 -7.07 -13.22
CA GLU A 114 23.53 -8.20 -12.49
C GLU A 114 22.73 -7.67 -11.29
N VAL A 115 21.43 -7.92 -11.31
CA VAL A 115 20.52 -7.60 -10.21
C VAL A 115 20.26 -8.91 -9.44
N PRO A 116 20.29 -8.90 -8.10
CA PRO A 116 19.90 -10.05 -7.32
C PRO A 116 18.49 -10.53 -7.70
N ASP A 117 18.27 -11.85 -7.71
CA ASP A 117 16.98 -12.44 -8.06
C ASP A 117 15.84 -11.82 -7.22
N GLY A 118 14.83 -11.28 -7.92
CA GLY A 118 13.64 -10.68 -7.30
C GLY A 118 13.78 -9.20 -6.91
N GLU A 119 14.91 -8.56 -7.21
CA GLU A 119 15.08 -7.11 -7.06
C GLU A 119 14.89 -6.38 -8.41
N GLU A 120 14.38 -5.15 -8.34
CA GLU A 120 14.19 -4.33 -9.53
C GLU A 120 15.41 -3.44 -9.79
N PRO A 121 16.04 -3.55 -10.96
CA PRO A 121 17.05 -2.60 -11.35
C PRO A 121 16.39 -1.24 -11.57
N GLY A 122 16.71 -0.28 -10.72
CA GLY A 122 16.67 1.11 -11.14
C GLY A 122 17.14 2.06 -10.08
N LEU A 123 17.13 3.33 -10.46
CA LEU A 123 17.15 4.46 -9.57
C LEU A 123 15.83 5.23 -9.73
N MET A 124 15.32 5.73 -8.62
CA MET A 124 14.25 6.72 -8.59
C MET A 124 14.83 8.03 -8.09
N ALA A 125 14.71 9.08 -8.89
CA ALA A 125 15.03 10.44 -8.50
C ALA A 125 13.76 11.16 -8.04
N VAL A 126 13.84 11.81 -6.88
CA VAL A 126 12.72 12.55 -6.28
C VAL A 126 13.19 13.96 -5.98
N GLY A 127 12.67 14.95 -6.71
CA GLY A 127 12.93 16.36 -6.44
C GLY A 127 11.96 16.92 -5.42
N THR A 128 12.44 17.78 -4.52
CA THR A 128 11.65 18.40 -3.46
C THR A 128 11.71 19.93 -3.53
N GLN A 129 10.69 20.59 -2.94
CA GLN A 129 10.49 22.04 -3.03
C GLN A 129 11.65 22.88 -2.46
N ASP A 130 12.42 22.33 -1.54
CA ASP A 130 13.60 22.93 -0.91
C ASP A 130 14.85 22.93 -1.82
N GLY A 131 14.76 22.31 -3.00
CA GLY A 131 15.86 22.26 -3.97
C GLY A 131 16.80 21.08 -3.75
N VAL A 132 16.31 19.98 -3.20
CA VAL A 132 17.06 18.74 -3.03
C VAL A 132 16.53 17.68 -3.98
N ALA A 133 17.42 16.90 -4.58
CA ALA A 133 17.06 15.68 -5.29
C ALA A 133 17.53 14.47 -4.48
N HIS A 134 16.61 13.58 -4.14
CA HIS A 134 16.86 12.35 -3.41
C HIS A 134 16.89 11.19 -4.40
N ILE A 135 17.95 10.39 -4.37
CA ILE A 135 18.15 9.25 -5.26
C ILE A 135 17.95 7.97 -4.47
N TYR A 136 16.99 7.15 -4.86
CA TYR A 136 16.65 5.88 -4.22
C TYR A 136 16.95 4.71 -5.15
N SER A 137 17.41 3.60 -4.58
CA SER A 137 17.43 2.32 -5.30
C SER A 137 16.01 1.78 -5.44
N LEU A 138 15.57 1.40 -6.64
CA LEU A 138 14.23 0.81 -6.83
C LEU A 138 14.10 -0.58 -6.19
N ALA A 139 15.20 -1.33 -6.08
CA ALA A 139 15.22 -2.67 -5.52
C ALA A 139 14.63 -2.68 -4.09
N ASN A 140 15.15 -1.80 -3.23
CA ASN A 140 14.84 -1.79 -1.81
C ASN A 140 14.33 -0.44 -1.28
N LEU A 141 14.19 0.56 -2.15
CA LEU A 141 13.80 1.94 -1.82
C LEU A 141 14.70 2.58 -0.75
N ARG A 142 15.96 2.15 -0.66
CA ARG A 142 16.94 2.81 0.20
C ARG A 142 17.50 4.03 -0.51
N LEU A 143 17.72 5.08 0.26
CA LEU A 143 18.39 6.29 -0.20
C LEU A 143 19.84 5.93 -0.59
N ALA A 144 20.15 6.11 -1.88
CA ALA A 144 21.48 5.94 -2.44
C ALA A 144 22.32 7.22 -2.36
N GLY A 145 21.67 8.38 -2.37
CA GLY A 145 22.33 9.68 -2.21
C GLY A 145 21.39 10.87 -2.35
N THR A 146 21.91 12.06 -2.09
CA THR A 146 21.20 13.33 -2.26
C THR A 146 22.04 14.32 -3.06
N VAL A 147 21.37 15.18 -3.82
CA VAL A 147 21.99 16.27 -4.59
C VAL A 147 21.31 17.57 -4.21
N ASN A 148 22.07 18.48 -3.61
CA ASN A 148 21.59 19.82 -3.28
C ASN A 148 21.72 20.72 -4.52
N ILE A 149 20.61 21.26 -5.00
CA ILE A 149 20.57 22.20 -6.13
C ILE A 149 20.67 23.62 -5.54
N PRO A 150 21.79 24.32 -5.74
CA PRO A 150 21.96 25.65 -5.18
C PRO A 150 20.93 26.62 -5.76
N ARG A 151 20.37 27.46 -4.89
CA ARG A 151 19.47 28.54 -5.33
C ARG A 151 20.26 29.53 -6.17
N ALA A 152 19.86 29.71 -7.44
CA ALA A 152 20.30 30.85 -8.22
C ALA A 152 19.63 32.10 -7.62
N LEU A 153 20.43 32.98 -7.01
CA LEU A 153 19.94 34.33 -6.67
C LEU A 153 19.86 35.15 -7.97
N PRO A 154 18.83 36.00 -8.14
CA PRO A 154 18.80 36.94 -9.25
C PRO A 154 20.02 37.86 -9.21
N GLU A 155 20.59 38.17 -10.37
CA GLU A 155 21.64 39.20 -10.52
C GLU A 155 21.11 40.61 -10.27
#